data_AF-A0AAN8S4K6-F1
#
_entry.id   AF-A0AAN8S4K6-F1
#
_cell.length_a   1.000
_cell.length_b   1.000
_cell.length_c   1.000
_cell.angle_alpha   90.00
_cell.angle_beta   90.00
_cell.angle_gamma   90.00
#
_symmetry.space_group_name_H-M   'P 1'
#
loop_
_entity.id
_entity.type
_entity.pdbx_description
1 polymer ?
#
loop_
_entity_poly.entity_id
_entity_poly.type
_entity_poly.pdbx_seq_one_letter_code
_entity_poly.pdbx_strand_id
1 'polypeptide(L)'
;MTTAARPTFEPARGGQGRGEKDLSAISKQYSSRDLPSHTKLKFREHGQGTSEELRSRDFRRELEEREHEKDKSSSRRGTDSRESKRSKLDQLPTTSLDADDPIDEDDDSDDNDSDDDAAALMAELSRIRKERAAENARKEAEKRQEEERIRMENILSGNPLLNYSAQATKSDIKVKRRWDDDVVFKNCARSEPEKKKDNFINDSLRSDFHRKFMEKYVK
;
A
#
# COMPACT_ATOMS: atom_id res chain seq x y z
N MET A 1 -45.33 44.96 -3.91
CA MET A 1 -44.75 43.68 -4.41
C MET A 1 -45.89 42.78 -4.85
N THR A 2 -45.80 42.12 -6.01
CA THR A 2 -46.85 41.22 -6.50
C THR A 2 -46.70 39.83 -5.90
N THR A 3 -47.81 39.16 -5.59
CA THR A 3 -47.86 37.83 -4.93
C THR A 3 -47.84 36.66 -5.93
N ALA A 4 -47.49 36.94 -7.19
CA ALA A 4 -47.56 35.96 -8.27
C ALA A 4 -46.42 34.93 -8.21
N ALA A 5 -45.21 35.35 -7.81
CA ALA A 5 -44.10 34.42 -7.57
C ALA A 5 -44.26 33.78 -6.20
N ARG A 6 -44.67 32.51 -6.16
CA ARG A 6 -44.88 31.74 -4.93
C ARG A 6 -44.25 30.35 -5.02
N PRO A 7 -43.68 29.81 -3.93
CA PRO A 7 -43.17 28.44 -3.90
C PRO A 7 -44.32 27.42 -3.97
N THR A 8 -44.01 26.22 -4.44
CA THR A 8 -44.93 25.07 -4.42
C THR A 8 -44.78 24.32 -3.10
N PHE A 9 -45.78 24.42 -2.23
CA PHE A 9 -45.80 23.66 -0.95
C PHE A 9 -46.42 22.26 -1.11
N GLU A 10 -47.38 22.13 -2.02
CA GLU A 10 -48.03 20.86 -2.36
C GLU A 10 -47.77 20.52 -3.83
N PRO A 11 -47.21 19.33 -4.14
CA PRO A 11 -47.01 18.91 -5.52
C PRO A 11 -48.33 18.48 -6.17
N ALA A 12 -48.39 18.53 -7.50
CA ALA A 12 -49.53 18.00 -8.24
C ALA A 12 -49.66 16.48 -8.02
N ARG A 13 -50.87 16.01 -7.73
CA ARG A 13 -51.19 14.59 -7.57
C ARG A 13 -51.46 13.94 -8.93
N GLY A 14 -50.87 12.78 -9.18
CA GLY A 14 -51.23 11.92 -10.30
C GLY A 14 -52.63 11.32 -10.15
N GLY A 15 -53.15 10.76 -11.23
CA GLY A 15 -54.45 10.09 -11.27
C GLY A 15 -55.56 10.91 -11.94
N GLN A 16 -55.28 12.01 -12.63
CA GLN A 16 -56.29 12.83 -13.34
C GLN A 16 -55.91 13.12 -14.80
N GLY A 17 -54.73 12.68 -15.24
CA GLY A 17 -54.17 12.90 -16.55
C GLY A 17 -54.48 11.80 -17.56
N ARG A 18 -53.84 11.90 -18.73
CA ARG A 18 -53.98 10.95 -19.83
C ARG A 18 -53.50 9.56 -19.40
N GLY A 19 -54.33 8.54 -19.63
CA GLY A 19 -54.00 7.15 -19.33
C GLY A 19 -54.11 6.74 -17.85
N GLU A 20 -54.57 7.63 -16.96
CA GLU A 20 -54.55 7.35 -15.51
C GLU A 20 -55.90 6.93 -14.91
N LYS A 21 -57.04 7.30 -15.53
CA LYS A 21 -58.38 6.96 -15.01
C LYS A 21 -59.20 6.12 -15.96
N ASP A 22 -59.55 6.72 -17.09
CA ASP A 22 -60.51 6.15 -18.02
C ASP A 22 -59.82 5.91 -19.36
N LEU A 23 -59.70 4.64 -19.73
CA LEU A 23 -59.19 4.21 -21.03
C LEU A 23 -60.27 4.39 -22.13
N SER A 24 -61.50 4.74 -21.78
CA SER A 24 -62.60 4.95 -22.75
C SER A 24 -62.50 6.30 -23.46
N ALA A 25 -62.01 7.33 -22.78
CA ALA A 25 -61.75 8.67 -23.35
C ALA A 25 -60.30 8.78 -23.89
N ILE A 26 -59.86 7.77 -24.66
CA ILE A 26 -58.52 7.76 -25.24
C ILE A 26 -58.39 8.84 -26.32
N SER A 27 -57.41 9.72 -26.11
CA SER A 27 -57.04 10.72 -27.10
C SER A 27 -56.19 10.09 -28.21
N LYS A 28 -56.35 10.58 -29.45
CA LYS A 28 -55.53 10.18 -30.61
C LYS A 28 -54.14 10.82 -30.64
N GLN A 29 -53.83 11.70 -29.68
CA GLN A 29 -52.52 12.35 -29.60
C GLN A 29 -51.51 11.39 -28.95
N TYR A 30 -50.40 11.14 -29.65
CA TYR A 30 -49.26 10.37 -29.15
C TYR A 30 -47.96 11.18 -29.33
N SER A 31 -46.99 10.97 -28.46
CA SER A 31 -45.66 11.55 -28.57
C SER A 31 -44.78 10.72 -29.51
N SER A 32 -43.73 11.33 -30.06
CA SER A 32 -42.69 10.57 -30.77
C SER A 32 -42.02 9.50 -29.90
N ARG A 33 -42.07 9.66 -28.57
CA ARG A 33 -41.55 8.72 -27.58
C ARG A 33 -42.48 7.53 -27.30
N ASP A 34 -43.75 7.63 -27.70
CA ASP A 34 -44.75 6.57 -27.51
C ASP A 34 -44.82 5.61 -28.70
N LEU A 35 -44.00 5.84 -29.74
CA LEU A 35 -43.89 4.90 -30.86
C LEU A 35 -43.29 3.57 -30.37
N PRO A 36 -43.66 2.43 -31.01
CA PRO A 36 -43.15 1.13 -30.63
C PRO A 36 -41.61 1.09 -30.60
N SER A 37 -41.06 0.87 -29.40
CA SER A 37 -39.62 0.69 -29.16
C SER A 37 -39.43 -0.31 -28.02
N HIS A 38 -38.35 -1.10 -28.09
CA HIS A 38 -38.06 -2.18 -27.13
C HIS A 38 -39.25 -3.13 -26.87
N THR A 39 -39.89 -3.60 -27.95
CA THR A 39 -41.08 -4.47 -27.89
C THR A 39 -40.79 -5.89 -27.38
N LYS A 40 -39.51 -6.24 -27.18
CA LYS A 40 -39.08 -7.55 -26.67
C LYS A 40 -38.32 -7.37 -25.36
N LEU A 41 -38.84 -7.97 -24.29
CA LEU A 41 -38.14 -8.05 -23.01
C LEU A 41 -36.96 -9.03 -23.11
N LYS A 42 -35.84 -8.65 -22.51
CA LYS A 42 -34.66 -9.52 -22.38
C LYS A 42 -34.79 -10.30 -21.08
N PHE A 43 -34.61 -11.62 -21.16
CA PHE A 43 -34.49 -12.49 -19.99
C PHE A 43 -33.00 -12.77 -19.73
N ARG A 44 -32.68 -13.13 -18.48
CA ARG A 44 -31.33 -13.56 -18.13
C ARG A 44 -31.13 -14.96 -18.70
N GLU A 45 -30.08 -15.13 -19.50
CA GLU A 45 -29.62 -16.44 -19.98
C GLU A 45 -28.84 -17.16 -18.87
N HIS A 46 -28.63 -18.47 -19.03
CA HIS A 46 -27.78 -19.25 -18.14
C HIS A 46 -26.38 -18.62 -18.02
N GLY A 47 -25.86 -18.50 -16.80
CA GLY A 47 -24.59 -17.84 -16.49
C GLY A 47 -24.67 -16.32 -16.32
N GLN A 48 -25.84 -15.69 -16.53
CA GLN A 48 -26.06 -14.25 -16.27
C GLN A 48 -26.70 -13.97 -14.90
N GLY A 49 -26.66 -14.95 -13.98
CA GLY A 49 -27.32 -14.90 -12.70
C GLY A 49 -28.83 -15.11 -12.85
N THR A 50 -29.21 -16.25 -13.42
CA THR A 50 -30.62 -16.68 -13.44
C THR A 50 -31.14 -16.89 -12.02
N SER A 51 -32.46 -16.82 -11.81
CA SER A 51 -33.06 -17.04 -10.49
C SER A 51 -32.74 -18.42 -9.92
N GLU A 52 -32.59 -19.42 -10.79
CA GLU A 52 -32.24 -20.79 -10.41
C GLU A 52 -30.79 -20.90 -9.95
N GLU A 53 -29.85 -20.27 -10.66
CA GLU A 53 -28.43 -20.21 -10.24
C GLU A 53 -28.26 -19.50 -8.90
N LEU A 54 -28.98 -18.37 -8.71
CA LEU A 54 -28.87 -17.59 -7.48
C LEU A 54 -29.45 -18.33 -6.26
N ARG A 55 -30.45 -19.19 -6.45
CA ARG A 55 -31.02 -20.01 -5.35
C ARG A 55 -30.05 -21.07 -4.84
N SER A 56 -29.23 -21.62 -5.72
CA SER A 56 -28.29 -22.69 -5.39
C SER A 56 -26.92 -22.19 -4.93
N ARG A 57 -26.68 -20.87 -5.00
CA ARG A 57 -25.38 -20.26 -4.75
C ARG A 57 -25.22 -19.81 -3.30
N ASP A 58 -24.09 -20.18 -2.68
CA ASP A 58 -23.69 -19.66 -1.38
C ASP A 58 -22.88 -18.37 -1.55
N PHE A 59 -23.56 -17.22 -1.41
CA PHE A 59 -22.94 -15.91 -1.55
C PHE A 59 -21.97 -15.57 -0.43
N ARG A 60 -22.11 -16.18 0.76
CA ARG A 60 -21.26 -15.83 1.91
C ARG A 60 -19.83 -16.30 1.66
N ARG A 61 -19.69 -17.57 1.29
CA ARG A 61 -18.39 -18.19 0.98
C ARG A 61 -17.70 -17.50 -0.20
N GLU A 62 -18.43 -17.25 -1.27
CA GLU A 62 -17.84 -16.59 -2.45
C GLU A 62 -17.40 -15.16 -2.15
N LEU A 63 -18.19 -14.41 -1.38
CA LEU A 63 -17.82 -13.05 -1.00
C LEU A 63 -16.52 -13.06 -0.22
N GLU A 64 -16.39 -13.96 0.76
CA GLU A 64 -15.19 -14.11 1.58
C GLU A 64 -13.95 -14.49 0.74
N GLU A 65 -14.09 -15.43 -0.21
CA GLU A 65 -13.02 -15.80 -1.13
C GLU A 65 -12.57 -14.61 -1.99
N ARG A 66 -13.53 -13.83 -2.51
CA ARG A 66 -13.24 -12.68 -3.37
C ARG A 66 -12.65 -11.49 -2.59
N GLU A 67 -13.04 -11.32 -1.33
CA GLU A 67 -12.41 -10.37 -0.42
C GLU A 67 -10.97 -10.78 -0.11
N HIS A 68 -10.72 -12.06 0.17
CA HIS A 68 -9.38 -12.57 0.42
C HIS A 68 -8.45 -12.43 -0.81
N GLU A 69 -8.94 -12.68 -2.02
CA GLU A 69 -8.18 -12.43 -3.26
C GLU A 69 -7.91 -10.94 -3.48
N LYS A 70 -8.90 -10.08 -3.21
CA LYS A 70 -8.73 -8.62 -3.27
C LYS A 70 -7.70 -8.14 -2.25
N ASP A 71 -7.70 -8.69 -1.04
CA ASP A 71 -6.73 -8.33 -0.02
C ASP A 71 -5.30 -8.74 -0.42
N LYS A 72 -5.14 -9.96 -0.96
CA LYS A 72 -3.86 -10.42 -1.55
C LYS A 72 -3.37 -9.52 -2.68
N SER A 73 -4.26 -9.10 -3.59
CA SER A 73 -3.90 -8.21 -4.70
C SER A 73 -3.65 -6.77 -4.25
N SER A 74 -4.35 -6.29 -3.21
CA SER A 74 -4.14 -4.97 -2.62
C SER A 74 -2.83 -4.89 -1.84
N SER A 75 -2.41 -5.99 -1.18
CA SER A 75 -1.12 -6.09 -0.50
C SER A 75 0.07 -5.99 -1.47
N ARG A 76 -0.10 -6.36 -2.74
CA ARG A 76 0.91 -6.18 -3.80
C ARG A 76 0.98 -4.74 -4.33
N ARG A 77 0.02 -3.86 -3.98
CA ARG A 77 -0.12 -2.49 -4.52
C ARG A 77 0.04 -1.35 -3.50
N GLY A 78 0.32 -1.59 -2.23
CA GLY A 78 0.71 -0.48 -1.35
C GLY A 78 0.61 -0.69 0.15
N THR A 79 1.77 -0.94 0.77
CA THR A 79 2.09 -0.56 2.15
C THR A 79 2.23 0.97 2.24
N ASP A 80 1.14 1.74 2.12
CA ASP A 80 1.17 3.19 2.47
C ASP A 80 -0.22 3.78 2.79
N SER A 81 -1.19 2.99 3.26
CA SER A 81 -2.53 3.55 3.57
C SER A 81 -3.24 2.94 4.79
N ARG A 82 -2.53 2.22 5.66
CA ARG A 82 -3.13 1.59 6.84
C ARG A 82 -2.94 2.33 8.17
N GLU A 83 -2.24 3.46 8.21
CA GLU A 83 -1.94 4.18 9.47
C GLU A 83 -3.03 5.19 9.93
N SER A 84 -4.25 5.15 9.39
CA SER A 84 -5.26 6.19 9.74
C SER A 84 -6.65 5.66 10.07
N LYS A 85 -6.76 4.40 10.50
CA LYS A 85 -8.01 3.90 11.07
C LYS A 85 -7.81 3.36 12.48
N ARG A 86 -8.02 4.30 13.42
CA ARG A 86 -8.65 4.11 14.74
C ARG A 86 -7.83 3.35 15.79
N SER A 87 -7.22 4.14 16.67
CA SER A 87 -7.04 3.80 18.08
C SER A 87 -8.38 3.32 18.69
N LYS A 88 -8.56 2.01 18.77
CA LYS A 88 -9.57 1.38 19.63
C LYS A 88 -8.83 0.81 20.83
N LEU A 89 -8.85 1.61 21.88
CA LEU A 89 -8.51 1.27 23.26
C LEU A 89 -9.22 -0.03 23.69
N ASP A 90 -8.48 -0.81 24.48
CA ASP A 90 -8.96 -1.82 25.45
C ASP A 90 -9.13 -3.28 24.97
N GLN A 91 -8.04 -4.06 25.08
CA GLN A 91 -8.11 -5.50 25.34
C GLN A 91 -6.85 -5.96 26.10
N LEU A 92 -6.99 -5.94 27.43
CA LEU A 92 -6.37 -6.74 28.51
C LEU A 92 -4.94 -7.35 28.37
N PRO A 93 -4.11 -7.28 29.45
CA PRO A 93 -2.73 -7.71 29.44
C PRO A 93 -2.57 -9.23 29.38
N THR A 94 -1.78 -9.72 28.43
CA THR A 94 -1.32 -11.10 28.34
C THR A 94 -0.30 -11.38 29.45
N THR A 95 -0.78 -11.73 30.64
CA THR A 95 0.04 -12.44 31.62
C THR A 95 0.06 -13.91 31.24
N SER A 96 1.24 -14.38 30.83
CA SER A 96 1.73 -15.77 30.71
C SER A 96 2.29 -15.99 29.32
N LEU A 97 3.60 -15.78 29.16
CA LEU A 97 4.47 -16.49 28.22
C LEU A 97 5.90 -16.11 28.59
N ASP A 98 6.31 -16.72 29.70
CA ASP A 98 7.69 -17.10 30.00
C ASP A 98 8.18 -18.06 28.90
N ALA A 99 9.42 -17.83 28.42
CA ALA A 99 10.36 -18.78 27.80
C ALA A 99 11.18 -18.10 26.69
N ASP A 100 12.46 -17.89 26.97
CA ASP A 100 13.52 -18.01 25.95
C ASP A 100 13.39 -19.41 25.34
N ASP A 101 13.06 -19.50 24.04
CA ASP A 101 13.13 -20.76 23.30
C ASP A 101 13.74 -20.51 21.91
N PRO A 102 14.99 -20.96 21.65
CA PRO A 102 15.56 -20.97 20.32
C PRO A 102 15.00 -22.16 19.53
N ILE A 103 14.14 -21.88 18.55
CA ILE A 103 13.73 -22.86 17.54
C ILE A 103 14.90 -23.09 16.59
N ASP A 104 15.53 -24.25 16.78
CA ASP A 104 16.43 -24.91 15.84
C ASP A 104 15.57 -25.91 15.04
N GLU A 105 15.35 -25.62 13.76
CA GLU A 105 14.75 -26.55 12.80
C GLU A 105 15.89 -27.32 12.12
N ASP A 106 16.07 -28.59 12.46
CA ASP A 106 16.65 -29.56 11.53
C ASP A 106 15.91 -30.90 11.71
N ASP A 107 15.01 -31.11 10.76
CA ASP A 107 14.35 -32.35 10.40
C ASP A 107 15.28 -33.11 9.44
N ASP A 108 15.88 -34.21 9.90
CA ASP A 108 16.24 -35.30 8.99
C ASP A 108 16.22 -36.65 9.73
N SER A 109 15.46 -37.56 9.13
CA SER A 109 15.14 -38.93 9.54
C SER A 109 16.33 -39.88 9.30
N ASP A 110 16.60 -40.84 10.19
CA ASP A 110 16.26 -42.27 10.01
C ASP A 110 17.04 -43.25 10.94
N ASP A 111 16.29 -44.19 11.49
CA ASP A 111 16.55 -45.58 11.92
C ASP A 111 17.77 -46.05 12.78
N ASN A 112 17.41 -46.49 13.99
CA ASN A 112 17.76 -47.71 14.74
C ASN A 112 19.15 -47.98 15.41
N ASP A 113 18.97 -48.53 16.61
CA ASP A 113 19.75 -49.52 17.35
C ASP A 113 20.73 -49.08 18.45
N SER A 114 20.55 -49.77 19.57
CA SER A 114 21.18 -49.67 20.88
C SER A 114 22.69 -49.93 20.83
N ASP A 115 23.52 -49.01 21.34
CA ASP A 115 24.78 -49.33 22.04
C ASP A 115 25.34 -48.12 22.81
N ASP A 116 25.63 -48.30 24.10
CA ASP A 116 25.99 -47.29 25.11
C ASP A 116 27.36 -46.62 24.90
N ASP A 117 28.14 -47.07 23.90
CA ASP A 117 29.49 -46.55 23.60
C ASP A 117 29.49 -45.34 22.62
N ALA A 118 28.39 -45.06 21.91
CA ALA A 118 28.30 -43.96 20.93
C ALA A 118 28.11 -42.57 21.58
N ALA A 119 27.53 -42.51 22.78
CA ALA A 119 27.22 -41.26 23.48
C ALA A 119 28.46 -40.53 24.01
N ALA A 120 29.47 -41.28 24.47
CA ALA A 120 30.73 -40.71 24.97
C ALA A 120 31.53 -40.01 23.85
N LEU A 121 31.55 -40.60 22.65
CA LEU A 121 32.25 -40.06 21.48
C LEU A 121 31.61 -38.76 20.96
N MET A 122 30.28 -38.67 20.97
CA MET A 122 29.56 -37.45 20.57
C MET A 122 29.79 -36.29 21.56
N ALA A 123 29.92 -36.57 22.86
CA ALA A 123 30.27 -35.54 23.84
C ALA A 123 31.68 -34.99 23.62
N GLU A 124 32.67 -35.83 23.30
CA GLU A 124 34.03 -35.38 22.98
C GLU A 124 34.09 -34.58 21.67
N LEU A 125 33.37 -35.02 20.63
CA LEU A 125 33.22 -34.26 19.38
C LEU A 125 32.51 -32.91 19.59
N SER A 126 31.52 -32.83 20.48
CA SER A 126 30.84 -31.56 20.81
C SER A 126 31.78 -30.58 21.50
N ARG A 127 32.69 -31.06 22.35
CA ARG A 127 33.71 -30.25 23.02
C ARG A 127 34.75 -29.74 22.01
N ILE A 128 35.21 -30.60 21.11
CA ILE A 128 36.13 -30.23 20.02
C ILE A 128 35.47 -29.24 19.05
N ARG A 129 34.18 -29.42 18.70
CA ARG A 129 33.43 -28.48 17.86
C ARG A 129 33.25 -27.14 18.54
N LYS A 130 32.95 -27.11 19.84
CA LYS A 130 32.78 -25.85 20.60
C LYS A 130 34.08 -25.09 20.76
N GLU A 131 35.19 -25.79 21.03
CA GLU A 131 36.52 -25.19 21.12
C GLU A 131 36.97 -24.65 19.75
N ARG A 132 36.79 -25.42 18.69
CA ARG A 132 37.11 -24.99 17.32
C ARG A 132 36.20 -23.88 16.82
N ALA A 133 34.93 -23.85 17.22
CA ALA A 133 34.02 -22.76 16.89
C ALA A 133 34.41 -21.45 17.61
N ALA A 134 34.85 -21.52 18.87
CA ALA A 134 35.34 -20.36 19.61
C ALA A 134 36.66 -19.83 19.04
N GLU A 135 37.59 -20.71 18.67
CA GLU A 135 38.84 -20.31 18.01
C GLU A 135 38.58 -19.69 16.63
N ASN A 136 37.69 -20.29 15.84
CA ASN A 136 37.34 -19.77 14.51
C ASN A 136 36.61 -18.41 14.61
N ALA A 137 35.70 -18.25 15.58
CA ALA A 137 35.04 -16.97 15.83
C ALA A 137 36.03 -15.88 16.26
N ARG A 138 37.03 -16.22 17.08
CA ARG A 138 38.09 -15.27 17.48
C ARG A 138 38.97 -14.88 16.29
N LYS A 139 39.34 -15.85 15.45
CA LYS A 139 40.15 -15.62 14.24
C LYS A 139 39.37 -14.83 13.17
N GLU A 140 38.08 -15.07 13.03
CA GLU A 140 37.20 -14.32 12.12
C GLU A 140 37.00 -12.88 12.59
N ALA A 141 36.88 -12.65 13.90
CA ALA A 141 36.82 -11.30 14.46
C ALA A 141 38.12 -10.51 14.22
N GLU A 142 39.28 -11.14 14.39
CA GLU A 142 40.59 -10.53 14.11
C GLU A 142 40.75 -10.22 12.61
N LYS A 143 40.41 -11.18 11.74
CA LYS A 143 40.46 -10.98 10.29
C LYS A 143 39.50 -9.88 9.83
N ARG A 144 38.31 -9.78 10.42
CA ARG A 144 37.34 -8.72 10.11
C ARG A 144 37.88 -7.34 10.51
N GLN A 145 38.57 -7.24 11.65
CA GLN A 145 39.21 -6.00 12.07
C GLN A 145 40.37 -5.62 11.13
N GLU A 146 41.18 -6.59 10.69
CA GLU A 146 42.27 -6.34 9.75
C GLU A 146 41.76 -5.96 8.36
N GLU A 147 40.70 -6.64 7.88
CA GLU A 147 40.00 -6.28 6.64
C GLU A 147 39.35 -4.89 6.73
N GLU A 148 38.77 -4.51 7.88
CA GLU A 148 38.28 -3.14 8.12
C GLU A 148 39.42 -2.11 8.16
N ARG A 149 40.57 -2.46 8.74
CA ARG A 149 41.76 -1.59 8.78
C ARG A 149 42.33 -1.38 7.37
N ILE A 150 42.45 -2.45 6.58
CA ILE A 150 42.89 -2.39 5.18
C ILE A 150 41.87 -1.63 4.34
N ARG A 151 40.57 -1.83 4.58
CA ARG A 151 39.50 -1.09 3.90
C ARG A 151 39.58 0.39 4.23
N MET A 152 39.83 0.77 5.48
CA MET A 152 40.06 2.16 5.86
C MET A 152 41.32 2.72 5.22
N GLU A 153 42.42 1.97 5.21
CA GLU A 153 43.69 2.38 4.59
C GLU A 153 43.59 2.54 3.07
N ASN A 154 42.86 1.66 2.39
CA ASN A 154 42.54 1.77 0.96
C ASN A 154 41.54 2.90 0.67
N ILE A 155 40.59 3.19 1.56
CA ILE A 155 39.71 4.35 1.40
C ILE A 155 40.51 5.65 1.58
N LEU A 156 41.49 5.65 2.50
CA LEU A 156 42.33 6.81 2.78
C LEU A 156 43.37 7.06 1.67
N SER A 157 44.00 6.00 1.14
CA SER A 157 45.05 6.07 0.11
C SER A 157 44.54 5.96 -1.32
N GLY A 158 43.39 5.33 -1.53
CA GLY A 158 42.75 5.14 -2.84
C GLY A 158 42.02 6.36 -3.37
N ASN A 159 42.00 7.47 -2.62
CA ASN A 159 41.47 8.75 -3.07
C ASN A 159 42.59 9.60 -3.69
N PRO A 160 42.74 9.61 -5.04
CA PRO A 160 43.80 10.36 -5.71
C PRO A 160 43.70 11.88 -5.54
N LEU A 161 42.55 12.42 -5.09
CA LEU A 161 42.39 13.85 -4.78
C LEU A 161 43.13 14.26 -3.49
N LEU A 162 43.27 13.34 -2.53
CA LEU A 162 44.02 13.59 -1.29
C LEU A 162 45.53 13.59 -1.54
N ASN A 163 46.03 12.68 -2.37
CA ASN A 163 47.46 12.64 -2.71
C ASN A 163 47.91 13.80 -3.61
N TYR A 164 47.04 14.29 -4.51
CA TYR A 164 47.34 15.49 -5.30
C TYR A 164 47.46 16.76 -4.44
N SER A 165 46.73 16.84 -3.32
CA SER A 165 46.79 17.99 -2.41
C SER A 165 48.11 18.11 -1.65
N ALA A 166 48.85 17.01 -1.48
CA ALA A 166 50.14 17.01 -0.79
C ALA A 166 51.33 17.32 -1.72
N GLN A 167 51.17 17.12 -3.04
CA GLN A 167 52.25 17.24 -4.03
C GLN A 167 52.04 18.38 -5.04
N ALA A 168 50.85 18.99 -5.09
CA ALA A 168 50.65 20.26 -5.77
C ALA A 168 51.25 21.40 -4.92
N THR A 169 52.32 21.99 -5.44
CA THR A 169 52.80 23.31 -5.04
C THR A 169 51.61 24.25 -4.82
N LYS A 170 51.67 25.03 -3.73
CA LYS A 170 50.74 26.09 -3.32
C LYS A 170 50.46 27.08 -4.46
N SER A 171 49.68 26.65 -5.43
CA SER A 171 49.04 27.47 -6.44
C SER A 171 47.60 27.56 -5.98
N ASP A 172 47.24 28.73 -5.48
CA ASP A 172 45.88 29.05 -5.07
C ASP A 172 44.92 28.66 -6.19
N ILE A 173 44.25 27.52 -6.05
CA ILE A 173 43.04 27.20 -6.79
C ILE A 173 42.02 28.19 -6.25
N LYS A 174 42.03 29.42 -6.79
CA LYS A 174 40.97 30.41 -6.59
C LYS A 174 39.70 29.75 -7.09
N VAL A 175 38.96 29.15 -6.16
CA VAL A 175 37.62 28.61 -6.39
C VAL A 175 36.82 29.77 -6.97
N LYS A 176 36.63 29.74 -8.28
CA LYS A 176 35.84 30.75 -8.99
C LYS A 176 34.45 30.67 -8.39
N ARG A 177 34.01 31.79 -7.83
CA ARG A 177 32.68 31.97 -7.26
C ARG A 177 31.68 31.39 -8.26
N ARG A 178 30.95 30.36 -7.85
CA ARG A 178 30.00 29.68 -8.74
C ARG A 178 28.95 30.72 -9.13
N TRP A 179 28.41 30.64 -10.34
CA TRP A 179 27.36 31.56 -10.80
C TRP A 179 26.15 31.57 -9.84
N ASP A 180 25.91 30.44 -9.18
CA ASP A 180 24.89 30.29 -8.15
C ASP A 180 25.26 30.92 -6.81
N ASP A 181 26.54 31.11 -6.48
CA ASP A 181 27.00 31.38 -5.09
C ASP A 181 26.44 32.71 -4.52
N ASP A 182 26.10 33.66 -5.39
CA ASP A 182 25.51 34.97 -5.06
C ASP A 182 23.98 34.99 -5.15
N VAL A 183 23.32 33.91 -4.71
CA VAL A 183 21.85 33.82 -4.68
C VAL A 183 21.38 33.73 -3.24
N VAL A 184 20.51 34.66 -2.84
CA VAL A 184 20.02 34.83 -1.46
C VAL A 184 19.12 33.70 -0.97
N PHE A 185 18.56 32.88 -1.86
CA PHE A 185 17.73 31.72 -1.52
C PHE A 185 18.30 30.43 -2.08
N LYS A 186 18.46 29.42 -1.23
CA LYS A 186 19.03 28.11 -1.57
C LYS A 186 18.04 26.99 -1.24
N ASN A 187 17.83 26.08 -2.18
CA ASN A 187 17.20 24.77 -1.92
C ASN A 187 15.82 24.82 -1.21
N CYS A 188 15.00 25.86 -1.45
CA CYS A 188 13.74 26.07 -0.73
C CYS A 188 12.72 24.91 -0.83
N ALA A 189 12.76 24.10 -1.89
CA ALA A 189 11.87 22.95 -2.11
C ALA A 189 12.57 21.59 -1.97
N ARG A 190 13.80 21.54 -1.44
CA ARG A 190 14.62 20.30 -1.42
C ARG A 190 13.99 19.15 -0.62
N SER A 191 13.15 19.47 0.36
CA SER A 191 12.45 18.50 1.21
C SER A 191 10.93 18.57 1.07
N GLU A 192 10.38 19.22 0.04
CA GLU A 192 8.93 19.16 -0.17
C GLU A 192 8.54 17.73 -0.55
N PRO A 193 7.68 17.05 0.24
CA PRO A 193 7.16 15.76 -0.16
C PRO A 193 6.33 15.93 -1.44
N GLU A 194 6.39 14.96 -2.35
CA GLU A 194 5.53 15.00 -3.54
C GLU A 194 4.07 15.13 -3.11
N LYS A 195 3.44 16.26 -3.47
CA LYS A 195 2.03 16.58 -3.20
C LYS A 195 1.13 15.73 -4.10
N LYS A 196 1.14 14.42 -3.89
CA LYS A 196 0.28 13.44 -4.59
C LYS A 196 -0.20 12.36 -3.63
N LYS A 197 -0.74 12.78 -2.48
CA LYS A 197 -1.70 11.92 -1.80
C LYS A 197 -3.07 12.28 -2.37
N ASP A 198 -3.65 11.34 -3.11
CA ASP A 198 -4.98 11.48 -3.70
C ASP A 198 -6.02 11.42 -2.57
N ASN A 199 -6.15 12.54 -1.86
CA ASN A 199 -7.09 12.66 -0.77
C ASN A 199 -8.44 13.07 -1.32
N PHE A 200 -9.41 12.17 -1.23
CA PHE A 200 -10.79 12.52 -1.54
C PHE A 200 -11.38 13.38 -0.42
N ILE A 201 -11.85 14.58 -0.78
CA ILE A 201 -12.58 15.49 0.12
C ILE A 201 -14.01 15.59 -0.39
N ASN A 202 -14.97 15.23 0.47
CA ASN A 202 -16.40 15.40 0.20
C ASN A 202 -16.84 16.86 0.44
N ASP A 203 -16.25 17.78 -0.33
CA ASP A 203 -16.53 19.22 -0.31
C ASP A 203 -16.32 19.76 -1.73
N SER A 204 -17.34 20.37 -2.31
CA SER A 204 -17.31 20.85 -3.69
C SER A 204 -16.38 22.04 -3.92
N LEU A 205 -15.98 22.77 -2.86
CA LEU A 205 -15.13 23.96 -2.96
C LEU A 205 -13.70 23.69 -2.50
N ARG A 206 -13.52 22.80 -1.53
CA ARG A 206 -12.19 22.46 -0.98
C ARG A 206 -11.56 21.24 -1.62
N SER A 207 -12.30 20.49 -2.43
CA SER A 207 -11.74 19.38 -3.20
C SER A 207 -10.59 19.84 -4.09
N ASP A 208 -9.57 19.00 -4.20
CA ASP A 208 -8.44 19.20 -5.12
C ASP A 208 -8.90 19.40 -6.56
N PHE A 209 -10.02 18.77 -6.93
CA PHE A 209 -10.65 19.01 -8.23
C PHE A 209 -11.07 20.48 -8.40
N HIS A 210 -11.77 21.04 -7.41
CA HIS A 210 -12.25 22.41 -7.49
C HIS A 210 -11.11 23.42 -7.44
N ARG A 211 -10.11 23.19 -6.58
CA ARG A 211 -8.91 24.05 -6.52
C ARG A 211 -8.18 24.10 -7.86
N LYS A 212 -7.93 22.94 -8.48
CA LYS A 212 -7.31 22.84 -9.81
C LYS A 212 -8.20 23.45 -10.91
N PHE A 213 -9.51 23.29 -10.80
CA PHE A 213 -10.47 23.89 -11.72
C PHE A 213 -10.40 25.43 -11.65
N MET A 214 -10.43 26.00 -10.44
CA MET A 214 -10.33 27.45 -10.26
C MET A 214 -8.98 27.99 -10.71
N GLU A 215 -7.88 27.34 -10.35
CA GLU A 215 -6.54 27.71 -10.83
C GLU A 215 -6.43 27.70 -12.36
N LYS A 216 -7.13 26.78 -13.04
CA LYS A 216 -7.10 26.66 -14.50
C LYS A 216 -7.98 27.71 -15.21
N TYR A 217 -9.16 27.99 -14.68
CA TYR A 217 -10.18 28.79 -15.38
C TYR A 217 -10.32 30.21 -14.84
N VAL A 218 -9.71 30.53 -13.71
CA VAL A 218 -9.67 31.86 -13.10
C VAL A 218 -8.20 32.27 -12.96
N LYS A 219 -7.81 33.37 -13.63
CA LYS A 219 -6.43 33.87 -13.67
C LYS A 219 -6.25 35.11 -12.79
#